data_AF-A0A359KSZ6-F1
#
_entry.id   AF-A0A359KSZ6-F1
#
_cell.length_a   1.000
_cell.length_b   1.000
_cell.length_c   1.000
_cell.angle_alpha   90.00
_cell.angle_beta   90.00
_cell.angle_gamma   90.00
#
_symmetry.space_group_name_H-M   'P 1'
#
loop_
_entity.id
_entity.type
_entity.pdbx_description
1 polymer ?
#
loop_
_entity_poly.entity_id
_entity_poly.type
_entity_poly.pdbx_seq_one_letter_code
_entity_poly.pdbx_strand_id
1 'polypeptide(L)'
;MDIDDQTRWLTSEIGLIDLHFQGMPRVIGAYLLPTSDGLALIECGPTTTLDALETGIRSLGHDLADVRHVLVTHIHLDHAGAAGVLLDRLPQAQLYVHEIGAPHMIDPTNLVRSAARIYGDRMDLLWGEIRPVPADRVVIVTDNEIVSIGGRTLRAMYTPGHASHHIAYHDEDARLIFVGDVAGVRIPP
;
A
#
# COMPACT_ATOMS: atom_id res chain seq x y z
N MET A 1 -8.99 -6.35 21.45
CA MET A 1 -8.77 -5.03 22.07
C MET A 1 -8.86 -4.06 20.90
N ASP A 2 -10.05 -3.56 20.62
CA ASP A 2 -10.31 -2.69 19.47
C ASP A 2 -9.83 -1.28 19.84
N ILE A 3 -8.99 -0.68 19.00
CA ILE A 3 -8.31 0.58 19.34
C ILE A 3 -9.14 1.80 18.87
N ASP A 4 -9.98 1.70 17.84
CA ASP A 4 -11.06 2.64 17.47
C ASP A 4 -11.77 2.14 16.19
N ASP A 5 -12.69 2.92 15.61
CA ASP A 5 -13.33 2.62 14.31
C ASP A 5 -12.33 2.66 13.12
N GLN A 6 -11.13 3.22 13.31
CA GLN A 6 -10.10 3.38 12.27
C GLN A 6 -9.12 2.22 12.23
N THR A 7 -8.79 1.60 13.37
CA THR A 7 -7.71 0.62 13.48
C THR A 7 -8.16 -0.68 14.14
N ARG A 8 -7.66 -1.79 13.60
CA ARG A 8 -8.01 -3.13 14.09
C ARG A 8 -6.81 -4.07 14.04
N TRP A 9 -6.54 -4.76 15.13
CA TRP A 9 -5.60 -5.88 15.15
C TRP A 9 -6.17 -7.11 14.43
N LEU A 10 -5.43 -7.61 13.43
CA LEU A 10 -5.72 -8.87 12.73
C LEU A 10 -5.04 -10.06 13.42
N THR A 11 -3.86 -9.82 14.00
CA THR A 11 -3.13 -10.75 14.87
C THR A 11 -2.65 -10.01 16.12
N SER A 12 -1.79 -10.60 16.95
CA SER A 12 -1.16 -9.89 18.07
C SER A 12 -0.20 -8.78 17.65
N GLU A 13 0.17 -8.68 16.37
CA GLU A 13 1.17 -7.75 15.85
C GLU A 13 0.82 -7.09 14.51
N ILE A 14 -0.10 -7.65 13.72
CA ILE A 14 -0.50 -7.10 12.41
C ILE A 14 -1.75 -6.25 12.60
N GLY A 15 -1.65 -4.98 12.23
CA GLY A 15 -2.76 -4.03 12.27
C GLY A 15 -3.35 -3.75 10.89
N LEU A 16 -4.66 -3.56 10.83
CA LEU A 16 -5.39 -2.93 9.74
C LEU A 16 -5.63 -1.46 10.10
N ILE A 17 -5.43 -0.57 9.13
CA ILE A 17 -5.71 0.86 9.21
C ILE A 17 -6.72 1.20 8.10
N ASP A 18 -7.89 1.69 8.49
CA ASP A 18 -8.88 2.28 7.60
C ASP A 18 -8.47 3.72 7.27
N LEU A 19 -8.27 3.99 5.98
CA LEU A 19 -7.78 5.28 5.49
C LEU A 19 -8.87 6.34 5.39
N HIS A 20 -10.14 6.00 5.67
CA HIS A 20 -11.27 6.94 5.67
C HIS A 20 -11.34 7.76 4.38
N PHE A 21 -11.15 7.10 3.24
CA PHE A 21 -11.09 7.74 1.94
C PHE A 21 -12.34 8.58 1.67
N GLN A 22 -12.17 9.88 1.39
CA GLN A 22 -13.27 10.85 1.23
C GLN A 22 -14.23 10.91 2.45
N GLY A 23 -13.71 10.65 3.66
CA GLY A 23 -14.49 10.61 4.90
C GLY A 23 -15.37 9.38 5.06
N MET A 24 -15.22 8.37 4.19
CA MET A 24 -16.02 7.15 4.22
C MET A 24 -15.23 6.00 4.87
N PRO A 25 -15.76 5.34 5.91
CA PRO A 25 -15.10 4.21 6.54
C PRO A 25 -15.18 2.96 5.65
N ARG A 26 -14.16 2.12 5.76
CA ARG A 26 -14.03 0.77 5.18
C ARG A 26 -14.03 0.78 3.66
N VAL A 27 -13.40 1.80 3.08
CA VAL A 27 -13.24 1.94 1.62
C VAL A 27 -11.83 1.55 1.18
N ILE A 28 -10.80 2.13 1.81
CA ILE A 28 -9.39 1.82 1.54
C ILE A 28 -8.72 1.42 2.84
N GLY A 29 -8.02 0.29 2.84
CA GLY A 29 -7.26 -0.20 3.98
C GLY A 29 -5.77 -0.27 3.68
N ALA A 30 -4.96 0.01 4.68
CA ALA A 30 -3.53 -0.31 4.71
C ALA A 30 -3.24 -1.27 5.86
N TYR A 31 -2.19 -2.06 5.74
CA TYR A 31 -1.81 -3.03 6.77
C TYR A 31 -0.41 -2.74 7.28
N LEU A 32 -0.25 -2.76 8.61
CA LEU A 32 1.02 -2.52 9.29
C LEU A 32 1.56 -3.84 9.85
N LEU A 33 2.77 -4.19 9.42
CA LEU A 33 3.46 -5.40 9.80
C LEU A 33 4.81 -5.03 10.44
N PRO A 34 5.03 -5.35 11.72
CA PRO A 34 6.35 -5.20 12.34
C PRO A 34 7.39 -6.14 11.70
N THR A 35 8.61 -5.64 11.53
CA THR A 35 9.80 -6.38 11.10
C THR A 35 10.95 -6.14 12.10
N SER A 36 12.06 -6.86 11.99
CA SER A 36 13.22 -6.68 12.87
C SER A 36 14.00 -5.39 12.64
N ASP A 37 13.82 -4.73 11.48
CA ASP A 37 14.54 -3.53 11.06
C ASP A 37 13.64 -2.30 10.89
N GLY A 38 12.33 -2.42 11.17
CA GLY A 38 11.37 -1.33 11.15
C GLY A 38 9.94 -1.83 10.93
N LEU A 39 9.19 -1.10 10.11
CA LEU A 39 7.81 -1.42 9.74
C LEU A 39 7.68 -1.69 8.24
N ALA A 40 6.82 -2.64 7.92
CA ALA A 40 6.31 -2.85 6.58
C ALA A 40 4.86 -2.39 6.49
N LEU A 41 4.55 -1.61 5.46
CA LEU A 41 3.19 -1.26 5.06
C LEU A 41 2.80 -2.08 3.84
N ILE A 42 1.63 -2.70 3.87
CA ILE A 42 0.96 -3.21 2.66
C ILE A 42 -0.15 -2.23 2.31
N GLU A 43 -0.03 -1.64 1.13
CA GLU A 43 -0.74 -0.45 0.65
C GLU A 43 -0.40 0.84 1.40
N CYS A 44 -0.48 1.97 0.70
CA CYS A 44 -0.33 3.30 1.29
C CYS A 44 -1.49 4.24 0.96
N GLY A 45 -2.41 3.81 0.09
CA GLY A 45 -3.54 4.64 -0.32
C GLY A 45 -3.14 5.78 -1.25
N PRO A 46 -4.06 6.71 -1.52
CA PRO A 46 -3.78 7.97 -2.18
C PRO A 46 -3.17 9.00 -1.21
N THR A 47 -2.52 10.03 -1.76
CA THR A 47 -1.87 11.10 -0.97
C THR A 47 -2.87 11.84 -0.08
N THR A 48 -4.13 11.93 -0.50
CA THR A 48 -5.23 12.53 0.27
C THR A 48 -5.53 11.83 1.60
N THR A 49 -5.07 10.59 1.79
CA THR A 49 -5.27 9.83 3.03
C THR A 49 -4.02 9.67 3.88
N LEU A 50 -2.91 10.34 3.55
CA LEU A 50 -1.66 10.20 4.31
C LEU A 50 -1.79 10.57 5.79
N ASP A 51 -2.59 11.60 6.12
CA ASP A 51 -2.83 11.99 7.51
C ASP A 51 -3.57 10.90 8.28
N ALA A 52 -4.52 10.21 7.63
CA ALA A 52 -5.25 9.08 8.21
C ALA A 52 -4.31 7.88 8.40
N LEU A 53 -3.47 7.56 7.41
CA LEU A 53 -2.44 6.52 7.52
C LEU A 53 -1.51 6.79 8.72
N GLU A 54 -0.96 8.00 8.81
CA GLU A 54 -0.04 8.40 9.89
C GLU A 54 -0.72 8.36 11.26
N THR A 55 -1.99 8.78 11.34
CA THR A 55 -2.79 8.68 12.57
C THR A 55 -3.01 7.22 12.97
N GLY A 56 -3.36 6.36 12.01
CA GLY A 56 -3.57 4.93 12.27
C GLY A 56 -2.32 4.20 12.73
N ILE A 57 -1.15 4.51 12.13
CA ILE A 57 0.14 3.97 12.59
C ILE A 57 0.40 4.35 14.04
N ARG A 58 0.15 5.61 14.43
CA ARG A 58 0.28 6.06 15.82
C ARG A 58 -0.72 5.40 16.76
N SER A 59 -1.97 5.22 16.34
CA SER A 59 -2.99 4.50 17.13
C SER A 59 -2.57 3.05 17.40
N LEU A 60 -1.88 2.41 16.45
CA LEU A 60 -1.29 1.08 16.63
C LEU A 60 0.00 1.08 17.48
N GLY A 61 0.44 2.24 17.98
CA GLY A 61 1.60 2.36 18.87
C GLY A 61 2.95 2.50 18.16
N HIS A 62 2.95 2.87 16.87
CA HIS A 62 4.13 2.96 16.03
C HIS A 62 4.36 4.38 15.48
N ASP A 63 5.53 4.63 14.89
CA ASP A 63 5.83 5.89 14.20
C ASP A 63 5.98 5.67 12.69
N LEU A 64 5.49 6.62 11.89
CA LEU A 64 5.66 6.61 10.43
C LEU A 64 7.14 6.58 10.04
N ALA A 65 8.02 7.22 10.82
CA ALA A 65 9.46 7.27 10.58
C ALA A 65 10.16 5.89 10.62
N ASP A 66 9.51 4.90 11.24
CA ASP A 66 10.02 3.53 11.34
C ASP A 66 9.67 2.68 10.11
N VAL A 67 8.87 3.19 9.18
CA VAL A 67 8.55 2.47 7.94
C VAL A 67 9.82 2.33 7.07
N ARG A 68 10.11 1.08 6.69
CA ARG A 68 11.23 0.67 5.83
C ARG A 68 10.78 -0.02 4.55
N HIS A 69 9.60 -0.62 4.57
CA HIS A 69 9.08 -1.37 3.43
C HIS A 69 7.67 -0.89 3.12
N VAL A 70 7.43 -0.48 1.88
CA VAL A 70 6.09 -0.20 1.36
C VAL A 70 5.84 -1.19 0.25
N LEU A 71 4.92 -2.12 0.46
CA LEU A 71 4.53 -3.15 -0.50
C LEU A 71 3.17 -2.77 -1.05
N VAL A 72 3.00 -2.76 -2.36
CA VAL A 72 1.70 -2.49 -2.99
C VAL A 72 1.24 -3.72 -3.74
N THR A 73 -0.07 -4.03 -3.68
CA THR A 73 -0.60 -5.15 -4.47
C THR A 73 -0.64 -4.80 -5.94
N HIS A 74 -0.93 -3.54 -6.27
CA HIS A 74 -0.98 -3.03 -7.63
C HIS A 74 -0.90 -1.49 -7.63
N ILE A 75 -0.67 -0.88 -8.80
CA ILE A 75 -0.35 0.55 -8.93
C ILE A 75 -1.57 1.47 -9.14
N HIS A 76 -2.79 1.02 -8.84
CA HIS A 76 -3.92 1.95 -8.86
C HIS A 76 -3.76 3.02 -7.77
N LEU A 77 -4.31 4.20 -8.00
CA LEU A 77 -3.99 5.40 -7.20
C LEU A 77 -4.55 5.33 -5.79
N ASP A 78 -5.59 4.53 -5.57
CA ASP A 78 -6.15 4.18 -4.28
C ASP A 78 -5.34 3.15 -3.50
N HIS A 79 -4.30 2.55 -4.09
CA HIS A 79 -3.41 1.57 -3.46
C HIS A 79 -1.98 2.13 -3.28
N ALA A 80 -1.43 2.67 -4.37
CA ALA A 80 -0.04 3.10 -4.48
C ALA A 80 0.13 4.62 -4.71
N GLY A 81 -0.96 5.40 -4.77
CA GLY A 81 -0.91 6.81 -5.16
C GLY A 81 -0.01 7.67 -4.27
N ALA A 82 0.05 7.35 -2.98
CA ALA A 82 0.91 8.04 -2.01
C ALA A 82 2.36 7.57 -2.01
N ALA A 83 2.73 6.49 -2.73
CA ALA A 83 4.03 5.85 -2.56
C ALA A 83 5.21 6.81 -2.79
N GLY A 84 5.20 7.60 -3.85
CA GLY A 84 6.26 8.59 -4.11
C GLY A 84 6.36 9.65 -3.02
N VAL A 85 5.22 10.23 -2.61
CA VAL A 85 5.17 11.25 -1.55
C VAL A 85 5.64 10.69 -0.21
N LEU A 86 5.24 9.45 0.10
CA LEU A 86 5.62 8.75 1.30
C LEU A 86 7.12 8.46 1.33
N LEU A 87 7.67 7.97 0.21
CA LEU A 87 9.09 7.66 0.11
C LEU A 87 9.97 8.93 0.17
N ASP A 88 9.52 10.07 -0.34
CA ASP A 88 10.18 11.38 -0.15
C ASP A 88 10.32 11.74 1.35
N ARG A 89 9.31 11.41 2.17
CA ARG A 89 9.34 11.63 3.63
C ARG A 89 10.18 10.60 4.39
N LEU A 90 10.42 9.43 3.79
CA LEU A 90 11.02 8.27 4.43
C LEU A 90 12.28 7.81 3.67
N PRO A 91 13.44 8.45 3.85
CA PRO A 91 14.62 8.23 3.00
C PRO A 91 15.17 6.80 3.02
N GLN A 92 14.84 6.01 4.05
CA GLN A 92 15.26 4.61 4.19
C GLN A 92 14.24 3.60 3.66
N ALA A 93 13.06 4.05 3.22
CA ALA A 93 12.02 3.14 2.76
C ALA A 93 12.25 2.65 1.32
N GLN A 94 11.83 1.43 1.01
CA GLN A 94 11.79 0.87 -0.33
C GLN A 94 10.34 0.56 -0.75
N LEU A 95 10.05 0.68 -2.04
CA LEU A 95 8.77 0.28 -2.63
C LEU A 95 8.91 -1.10 -3.29
N TYR A 96 8.07 -2.04 -2.91
CA TYR A 96 7.98 -3.37 -3.49
C TYR A 96 6.73 -3.44 -4.38
N VAL A 97 6.94 -3.75 -5.66
CA VAL A 97 5.89 -3.67 -6.68
C VAL A 97 6.14 -4.71 -7.77
N HIS A 98 5.06 -5.21 -8.37
CA HIS A 98 5.15 -6.12 -9.50
C HIS A 98 5.96 -5.55 -10.67
N GLU A 99 6.69 -6.39 -11.41
CA GLU A 99 7.56 -5.97 -12.52
C GLU A 99 6.86 -5.10 -13.58
N ILE A 100 5.58 -5.38 -13.87
CA ILE A 100 4.78 -4.60 -14.83
C ILE A 100 4.42 -3.22 -14.27
N GLY A 101 4.26 -3.09 -12.95
CA GLY A 101 3.92 -1.83 -12.29
C GLY A 101 5.14 -0.93 -12.04
N ALA A 102 6.32 -1.52 -11.81
CA ALA A 102 7.56 -0.80 -11.47
C ALA A 102 7.87 0.40 -12.39
N PRO A 103 7.85 0.28 -13.73
CA PRO A 103 8.14 1.41 -14.62
C PRO A 103 7.20 2.60 -14.42
N HIS A 104 5.94 2.36 -14.03
CA HIS A 104 4.95 3.40 -13.78
C HIS A 104 5.10 4.05 -12.41
N MET A 105 5.73 3.39 -11.45
CA MET A 105 6.09 4.01 -10.17
C MET A 105 7.34 4.88 -10.31
N ILE A 106 8.27 4.47 -11.17
CA ILE A 106 9.48 5.25 -11.50
C ILE A 106 9.11 6.48 -12.34
N ASP A 107 8.24 6.32 -13.33
CA ASP A 107 7.68 7.41 -14.13
C ASP A 107 6.14 7.32 -14.17
N PRO A 108 5.43 8.08 -13.33
CA PRO A 108 3.98 8.03 -13.24
C PRO A 108 3.26 8.77 -14.36
N THR A 109 3.99 9.36 -15.33
CA THR A 109 3.38 10.20 -16.40
C THR A 109 2.22 9.50 -17.11
N ASN A 110 2.39 8.22 -17.47
CA ASN A 110 1.33 7.48 -18.18
C ASN A 110 0.20 7.02 -17.24
N LEU A 111 0.52 6.65 -16.00
CA LEU A 111 -0.46 6.30 -14.97
C LEU A 111 -1.38 7.48 -14.68
N VAL A 112 -0.79 8.65 -14.38
CA VAL A 112 -1.50 9.91 -14.13
C VAL A 112 -2.35 10.31 -15.33
N ARG A 113 -1.80 10.23 -16.55
CA ARG A 113 -2.53 10.55 -17.79
C ARG A 113 -3.75 9.64 -17.99
N SER A 114 -3.61 8.35 -17.70
CA SER A 114 -4.72 7.39 -17.82
C SER A 114 -5.82 7.69 -16.79
N ALA A 115 -5.44 7.89 -15.53
CA ALA A 115 -6.37 8.24 -14.47
C ALA A 115 -7.09 9.58 -14.74
N ALA A 116 -6.37 10.59 -15.23
CA ALA A 116 -6.94 11.90 -15.55
C ALA A 116 -8.00 11.83 -16.67
N ARG A 117 -7.95 10.85 -17.58
CA ARG A 117 -9.02 10.64 -18.57
C ARG A 117 -10.33 10.15 -17.95
N ILE A 118 -10.25 9.48 -16.81
CA ILE A 118 -11.40 8.91 -16.09
C ILE A 118 -11.94 9.91 -15.07
N TYR A 119 -11.05 10.53 -14.30
CA TYR A 119 -11.43 11.36 -13.14
C TYR A 119 -11.40 12.87 -13.41
N GLY A 120 -10.70 13.32 -14.46
CA GLY A 120 -10.65 14.72 -14.87
C GLY A 120 -10.30 15.67 -13.72
N ASP A 121 -11.16 16.66 -13.51
CA ASP A 121 -10.98 17.69 -12.48
C ASP A 121 -11.04 17.14 -11.03
N ARG A 122 -11.38 15.86 -10.85
CA ARG A 122 -11.37 15.20 -9.53
C ARG A 122 -10.04 14.54 -9.17
N MET A 123 -9.03 14.61 -10.02
CA MET A 123 -7.72 13.99 -9.74
C MET A 123 -7.14 14.45 -8.39
N ASP A 124 -7.10 15.76 -8.15
CA ASP A 124 -6.53 16.31 -6.91
C ASP A 124 -7.42 15.97 -5.70
N LEU A 125 -8.74 16.05 -5.86
CA LEU A 125 -9.70 15.73 -4.80
C LEU A 125 -9.59 14.28 -4.34
N LEU A 126 -9.43 13.36 -5.29
CA LEU A 126 -9.41 11.93 -5.01
C LEU A 126 -7.99 11.49 -4.61
N TRP A 127 -6.98 11.80 -5.41
CA TRP A 127 -5.68 11.15 -5.31
C TRP A 127 -4.61 12.03 -4.68
N GLY A 128 -4.75 13.35 -4.79
CA GLY A 128 -3.75 14.31 -4.35
C GLY A 128 -2.49 14.27 -5.21
N GLU A 129 -1.37 14.74 -4.65
CA GLU A 129 -0.10 14.77 -5.36
C GLU A 129 0.42 13.34 -5.66
N ILE A 130 0.87 13.09 -6.89
CA ILE A 130 1.48 11.82 -7.29
C ILE A 130 2.92 12.12 -7.70
N ARG A 131 3.87 11.45 -7.05
CA ARG A 131 5.31 11.64 -7.28
C ARG A 131 5.97 10.37 -7.81
N PRO A 132 7.03 10.48 -8.62
CA PRO A 132 7.84 9.32 -9.00
C PRO A 132 8.57 8.76 -7.77
N VAL A 133 8.87 7.47 -7.81
CA VAL A 133 9.77 6.81 -6.87
C VAL A 133 11.15 6.66 -7.52
N PRO A 134 12.25 7.05 -6.85
CA PRO A 134 13.60 6.81 -7.36
C PRO A 134 13.81 5.33 -7.71
N ALA A 135 14.38 5.05 -8.88
CA ALA A 135 14.51 3.68 -9.39
C ALA A 135 15.34 2.76 -8.47
N ASP A 136 16.33 3.31 -7.78
CA ASP A 136 17.15 2.62 -6.79
C ASP A 136 16.41 2.29 -5.48
N ARG A 137 15.20 2.82 -5.31
CA ARG A 137 14.29 2.54 -4.18
C ARG A 137 13.10 1.66 -4.56
N VAL A 138 13.02 1.22 -5.82
CA VAL A 138 12.02 0.26 -6.29
C VAL A 138 12.62 -1.14 -6.29
N VAL A 139 12.01 -2.03 -5.52
CA VAL A 139 12.27 -3.46 -5.52
C VAL A 139 11.21 -4.11 -6.42
N ILE A 140 11.67 -4.72 -7.51
CA ILE A 140 10.81 -5.47 -8.43
C ILE A 140 10.50 -6.81 -7.80
N VAL A 141 9.22 -7.16 -7.77
CA VAL A 141 8.71 -8.44 -7.27
C VAL A 141 8.05 -9.21 -8.40
N THR A 142 8.32 -10.51 -8.45
CA THR A 142 7.83 -11.43 -9.49
C THR A 142 6.94 -12.54 -8.91
N ASP A 143 6.32 -13.34 -9.78
CA ASP A 143 5.45 -14.43 -9.36
C ASP A 143 6.18 -15.46 -8.48
N ASN A 144 5.53 -15.87 -7.39
CA ASN A 144 6.00 -16.82 -6.38
C ASN A 144 7.31 -16.43 -5.68
N GLU A 145 7.77 -15.19 -5.81
CA GLU A 145 8.95 -14.68 -5.13
C GLU A 145 8.76 -14.62 -3.61
N ILE A 146 9.81 -14.97 -2.87
CA ILE A 146 9.86 -14.81 -1.41
C ILE A 146 10.51 -13.47 -1.08
N VAL A 147 9.68 -12.49 -0.73
CA VAL A 147 10.10 -11.17 -0.25
C VAL A 147 10.50 -11.30 1.21
N SER A 148 11.79 -11.12 1.50
CA SER A 148 12.34 -11.16 2.86
C SER A 148 12.64 -9.74 3.36
N ILE A 149 11.92 -9.29 4.37
CA ILE A 149 11.98 -7.91 4.91
C ILE A 149 12.09 -7.96 6.44
N GLY A 150 13.21 -7.48 6.99
CA GLY A 150 13.48 -7.53 8.44
C GLY A 150 13.12 -8.85 9.11
N GLY A 151 13.58 -9.98 8.56
CA GLY A 151 13.31 -11.31 9.12
C GLY A 151 11.89 -11.86 8.90
N ARG A 152 10.96 -11.07 8.35
CA ARG A 152 9.62 -11.52 7.92
C ARG A 152 9.67 -11.96 6.45
N THR A 153 8.95 -13.03 6.11
CA THR A 153 8.88 -13.55 4.75
C THR A 153 7.47 -13.50 4.20
N LEU A 154 7.30 -12.89 3.03
CA LEU A 154 6.04 -12.82 2.31
C LEU A 154 6.19 -13.49 0.95
N ARG A 155 5.30 -14.41 0.60
CA ARG A 155 5.22 -14.94 -0.76
C ARG A 155 4.38 -14.01 -1.63
N ALA A 156 4.97 -13.44 -2.66
CA ALA A 156 4.22 -12.69 -3.67
C ALA A 156 3.61 -13.65 -4.69
N MET A 157 2.31 -13.56 -4.92
CA MET A 157 1.57 -14.40 -5.86
C MET A 157 1.02 -13.53 -6.99
N TYR A 158 1.42 -13.80 -8.23
CA TYR A 158 0.88 -13.09 -9.39
C TYR A 158 -0.58 -13.44 -9.58
N THR A 159 -1.42 -12.41 -9.51
CA THR A 159 -2.87 -12.53 -9.45
C THR A 159 -3.53 -11.62 -10.48
N PRO A 160 -3.23 -11.81 -11.79
CA PRO A 160 -3.78 -10.96 -12.83
C PRO A 160 -5.29 -11.13 -12.95
N GLY A 161 -5.94 -10.07 -13.43
CA GLY A 161 -7.39 -10.02 -13.62
C GLY A 161 -7.87 -8.60 -13.42
N HIS A 162 -7.96 -8.18 -12.16
CA HIS A 162 -8.26 -6.78 -11.80
C HIS A 162 -7.27 -5.80 -12.45
N ALA A 163 -5.96 -6.10 -12.35
CA ALA A 163 -4.92 -5.39 -13.07
C ALA A 163 -3.84 -6.37 -13.56
N SER A 164 -3.17 -6.05 -14.68
CA SER A 164 -2.09 -6.90 -15.23
C SER A 164 -0.85 -6.91 -14.35
N HIS A 165 -0.71 -5.95 -13.44
CA HIS A 165 0.39 -5.79 -12.49
C HIS A 165 -0.02 -6.10 -11.04
N HIS A 166 -1.06 -6.93 -10.84
CA HIS A 166 -1.57 -7.26 -9.52
C HIS A 166 -0.85 -8.47 -8.90
N ILE A 167 -0.44 -8.34 -7.66
CA ILE A 167 0.11 -9.40 -6.80
C ILE A 167 -0.61 -9.42 -5.45
N ALA A 168 -0.75 -10.60 -4.87
CA ALA A 168 -1.19 -10.78 -3.49
C ALA A 168 0.02 -11.21 -2.64
N TYR A 169 0.07 -10.79 -1.39
CA TYR A 169 1.14 -11.19 -0.46
C TYR A 169 0.60 -12.19 0.55
N HIS A 170 1.25 -13.34 0.67
CA HIS A 170 0.92 -14.37 1.66
C HIS A 170 1.99 -14.40 2.75
N ASP A 171 1.58 -14.09 3.98
CA ASP A 171 2.34 -14.32 5.20
C ASP A 171 1.93 -15.70 5.76
N GLU A 172 2.73 -16.73 5.45
CA GLU A 172 2.46 -18.11 5.85
C GLU A 172 2.46 -18.28 7.38
N ASP A 173 3.35 -17.57 8.08
CA ASP A 173 3.50 -17.65 9.54
C ASP A 173 2.31 -17.00 10.26
N ALA A 174 1.86 -15.83 9.78
CA ALA A 174 0.68 -15.16 10.31
C ALA A 174 -0.64 -15.79 9.82
N ARG A 175 -0.59 -16.69 8.84
CA ARG A 175 -1.76 -17.29 8.15
C ARG A 175 -2.68 -16.23 7.55
N LEU A 176 -2.10 -15.18 6.97
CA LEU A 176 -2.81 -14.07 6.35
C LEU A 176 -2.42 -13.91 4.88
N ILE A 177 -3.40 -13.59 4.04
CA ILE A 177 -3.16 -13.19 2.65
C ILE A 177 -3.73 -11.79 2.45
N PHE A 178 -2.90 -10.88 1.97
CA PHE A 178 -3.25 -9.53 1.57
C PHE A 178 -3.57 -9.56 0.07
N VAL A 179 -4.86 -9.61 -0.23
CA VAL A 179 -5.37 -9.96 -1.57
C VAL A 179 -5.59 -8.77 -2.50
N GLY A 180 -5.45 -7.54 -2.00
CA GLY A 180 -5.83 -6.34 -2.77
C GLY A 180 -7.25 -6.50 -3.32
N ASP A 181 -7.39 -6.28 -4.63
CA ASP A 181 -8.68 -6.28 -5.32
C ASP A 181 -9.02 -7.61 -6.01
N VAL A 182 -8.14 -8.62 -5.97
CA VAL A 182 -8.39 -9.88 -6.68
C VAL A 182 -9.53 -10.69 -6.06
N ALA A 183 -9.82 -10.49 -4.77
CA ALA A 183 -10.97 -11.12 -4.10
C ALA A 183 -12.30 -10.37 -4.32
N GLY A 184 -12.26 -9.26 -5.09
CA GLY A 184 -13.39 -8.38 -5.32
C GLY A 184 -13.63 -7.40 -4.18
N VAL A 185 -14.26 -6.28 -4.51
CA VAL A 185 -14.64 -5.25 -3.53
C VAL A 185 -16.13 -5.36 -3.23
N ARG A 186 -16.48 -5.44 -1.95
CA ARG A 186 -17.87 -5.30 -1.52
C ARG A 186 -18.17 -3.82 -1.33
N ILE A 187 -18.96 -3.25 -2.22
CA ILE A 187 -19.57 -1.94 -2.02
C ILE A 187 -20.87 -2.19 -1.24
N PRO A 188 -20.95 -1.85 0.06
CA PRO A 188 -22.20 -1.96 0.79
C PRO A 188 -23.24 -1.00 0.16
N PRO A 189 -24.55 -1.34 0.25
CA PRO A 189 -25.59 -0.33 0.06
C PRO A 189 -25.45 0.80 1.09
#